data_AF-A0A7S0LL89-F1
#
_entry.id   AF-A0A7S0LL89-F1
#
_cell.length_a   1.000
_cell.length_b   1.000
_cell.length_c   1.000
_cell.angle_alpha   90.00
_cell.angle_beta   90.00
_cell.angle_gamma   90.00
#
_symmetry.space_group_name_H-M   'P 1'
#
loop_
_entity.id
_entity.type
_entity.pdbx_description
1 polymer ?
#
loop_
_entity_poly.entity_id
_entity_poly.type
_entity_poly.pdbx_seq_one_letter_code
_entity_poly.pdbx_strand_id
1 'polypeptide(L)'
;APRLSKVEKNWSPFVHGGELYMSYSLQPHVVLRCSWRGGSCTLAHNTSNHLLATYQALEQELRGGTPYAHLPGRGFLAAAHVKDASHSPPLYASIFYLVDEQPPFRVRHLSPKLCISEQLNEISISATCALQYVTGLVVDEASNLALVSYGEMDCKMHVAALPLDKLLALTQTHSLHDESLASSECVDWAFNS
;
A
#
# COMPACT_ATOMS: atom_id res chain seq x y z
N ALA A 1 22.88 -5.12 -16.62
CA ALA A 1 21.80 -4.86 -15.64
C ALA A 1 20.49 -5.37 -16.23
N PRO A 2 19.62 -6.07 -15.47
CA PRO A 2 18.30 -6.43 -15.97
C PRO A 2 17.55 -5.15 -16.39
N ARG A 3 17.02 -5.12 -17.61
CA ARG A 3 16.21 -4.00 -18.10
C ARG A 3 14.84 -4.07 -17.42
N LEU A 4 14.48 -3.05 -16.65
CA LEU A 4 13.10 -2.82 -16.22
C LEU A 4 12.28 -2.53 -17.49
N SER A 5 11.55 -3.53 -17.99
CA SER A 5 11.03 -3.53 -19.37
C SER A 5 9.64 -2.92 -19.54
N LYS A 6 9.05 -2.36 -18.48
CA LYS A 6 7.72 -1.77 -18.50
C LYS A 6 7.81 -0.36 -17.92
N VAL A 7 7.40 0.66 -18.67
CA VAL A 7 7.27 2.02 -18.13
C VAL A 7 6.28 1.94 -16.97
N GLU A 8 6.80 2.09 -15.76
CA GLU A 8 6.01 2.10 -14.53
C GLU A 8 5.86 3.54 -14.07
N LYS A 9 4.64 3.95 -13.72
CA LYS A 9 4.32 5.35 -13.37
C LYS A 9 4.17 5.57 -11.87
N ASN A 10 4.00 4.51 -11.09
CA ASN A 10 3.65 4.60 -9.67
C ASN A 10 4.86 4.41 -8.75
N TRP A 11 5.95 5.17 -9.00
CA TRP A 11 7.15 5.09 -8.18
C TRP A 11 6.93 5.89 -6.90
N SER A 12 7.21 5.28 -5.75
CA SER A 12 7.12 5.95 -4.44
C SER A 12 8.50 6.15 -3.82
N PRO A 13 8.92 7.38 -3.52
CA PRO A 13 10.21 7.65 -2.89
C PRO A 13 10.19 7.33 -1.40
N PHE A 14 11.34 6.93 -0.86
CA PHE A 14 11.61 6.85 0.57
C PHE A 14 13.10 6.97 0.86
N VAL A 15 13.45 7.37 2.09
CA VAL A 15 14.85 7.58 2.51
C VAL A 15 15.19 6.59 3.60
N HIS A 16 16.32 5.90 3.46
CA HIS A 16 16.86 4.99 4.48
C HIS A 16 18.37 5.15 4.59
N GLY A 17 18.87 5.35 5.81
CA GLY A 17 20.31 5.53 6.03
C GLY A 17 20.95 6.68 5.25
N GLY A 18 20.20 7.76 4.98
CA GLY A 18 20.65 8.92 4.18
C GLY A 18 20.62 8.73 2.66
N GLU A 19 20.21 7.55 2.19
CA GLU A 19 20.15 7.21 0.77
C GLU A 19 18.71 7.28 0.25
N LEU A 20 18.54 7.71 -1.00
CA LEU A 20 17.25 7.77 -1.68
C LEU A 20 16.94 6.43 -2.34
N TYR A 21 15.78 5.88 -2.00
CA TYR A 21 15.21 4.70 -2.62
C TYR A 21 13.88 5.01 -3.30
N MET A 22 13.51 4.18 -4.27
CA MET A 22 12.22 4.21 -4.94
C MET A 22 11.60 2.82 -4.90
N SER A 23 10.40 2.70 -4.36
CA SER A 23 9.54 1.55 -4.60
C SER A 23 9.03 1.65 -6.04
N TYR A 24 9.58 0.81 -6.92
CA TYR A 24 9.32 0.83 -8.36
C TYR A 24 8.07 0.03 -8.73
N SER A 25 7.97 -1.21 -8.28
CA SER A 25 6.80 -2.08 -8.48
C SER A 25 6.50 -2.82 -7.19
N LEU A 26 5.25 -3.26 -6.99
CA LEU A 26 4.84 -4.04 -5.80
C LEU A 26 4.78 -5.54 -6.03
N GLN A 27 4.54 -6.02 -7.26
CA GLN A 27 4.61 -7.45 -7.58
C GLN A 27 5.36 -7.70 -8.92
N PRO A 28 6.61 -8.22 -8.87
CA PRO A 28 7.42 -8.36 -7.66
C PRO A 28 7.71 -6.98 -7.03
N HIS A 29 8.01 -6.96 -5.73
CA HIS A 29 8.39 -5.74 -5.01
C HIS A 29 9.84 -5.37 -5.35
N VAL A 30 9.98 -4.35 -6.20
CA VAL A 30 11.27 -3.87 -6.71
C VAL A 30 11.59 -2.55 -6.04
N VAL A 31 12.77 -2.48 -5.41
CA VAL A 31 13.32 -1.27 -4.84
C VAL A 31 14.55 -0.86 -5.63
N LEU A 32 14.57 0.40 -6.07
CA LEU A 32 15.71 1.01 -6.71
C LEU A 32 16.45 1.90 -5.72
N ARG A 33 17.78 1.93 -5.79
CA ARG A 33 18.59 2.98 -5.17
C ARG A 33 18.86 4.06 -6.22
N CYS A 34 18.51 5.29 -5.89
CA CYS A 34 18.63 6.43 -6.79
C CYS A 34 19.65 7.43 -6.26
N SER A 35 20.43 8.01 -7.17
CA SER A 35 21.35 9.08 -6.82
C SER A 35 20.60 10.38 -6.56
N TRP A 36 20.91 11.05 -5.45
CA TRP A 36 20.51 12.44 -5.19
C TRP A 36 20.99 13.41 -6.29
N ARG A 37 22.04 13.04 -7.03
CA ARG A 37 22.64 13.84 -8.10
C ARG A 37 22.56 13.12 -9.44
N GLY A 38 21.89 13.71 -10.42
CA GLY A 38 21.88 13.19 -11.80
C GLY A 38 20.83 12.12 -12.10
N GLY A 39 19.91 11.81 -11.17
CA GLY A 39 18.68 11.04 -11.46
C GLY A 39 18.87 9.57 -11.86
N SER A 40 20.09 9.03 -11.75
CA SER A 40 20.35 7.62 -12.07
C SER A 40 19.82 6.70 -10.97
N CYS A 41 19.09 5.66 -11.35
CA CYS A 41 18.60 4.63 -10.44
C CYS A 41 19.15 3.25 -10.83
N THR A 42 19.44 2.42 -9.84
CA THR A 42 19.91 1.04 -10.01
C THR A 42 19.06 0.10 -9.17
N LEU A 43 18.89 -1.14 -9.64
CA LEU A 43 18.20 -2.17 -8.87
C LEU A 43 18.96 -2.43 -7.57
N ALA A 44 18.30 -2.20 -6.43
CA ALA A 44 18.86 -2.50 -5.11
C ALA A 44 18.32 -3.83 -4.58
N HIS A 45 16.99 -4.00 -4.63
CA HIS A 45 16.32 -5.19 -4.13
C HIS A 45 15.17 -5.61 -5.05
N ASN A 46 14.92 -6.91 -5.09
CA ASN A 46 13.80 -7.51 -5.79
C ASN A 46 13.29 -8.65 -4.91
N THR A 47 12.09 -8.48 -4.35
CA THR A 47 11.48 -9.43 -3.43
C THR A 47 10.06 -9.75 -3.90
N SER A 48 9.53 -10.89 -3.50
CA SER A 48 8.13 -11.24 -3.70
C SER A 48 7.74 -12.21 -2.60
N ASN A 49 6.44 -12.39 -2.40
CA ASN A 49 5.88 -13.34 -1.45
C ASN A 49 4.54 -13.86 -1.99
N HIS A 50 3.95 -14.85 -1.31
CA HIS A 50 2.69 -15.43 -1.75
C HIS A 50 1.52 -14.42 -1.73
N LEU A 51 1.48 -13.49 -0.76
CA LEU A 51 0.41 -12.48 -0.68
C LEU A 51 0.38 -11.60 -1.93
N LEU A 52 1.54 -11.10 -2.37
CA LEU A 52 1.67 -10.29 -3.57
C LEU A 52 1.38 -11.13 -4.83
N ALA A 53 1.83 -12.38 -4.86
CA ALA A 53 1.57 -13.30 -5.97
C ALA A 53 0.08 -13.64 -6.13
N THR A 54 -0.70 -13.67 -5.04
CA THR A 54 -2.15 -13.88 -5.09
C THR A 54 -2.85 -12.83 -5.96
N TYR A 55 -2.49 -11.54 -5.85
CA TYR A 55 -3.08 -10.50 -6.70
C TYR A 55 -2.79 -10.74 -8.18
N GLN A 56 -1.56 -11.13 -8.52
CA GLN A 56 -1.20 -11.48 -9.89
C GLN A 56 -1.98 -12.70 -10.41
N ALA A 57 -2.18 -13.72 -9.57
CA ALA A 57 -2.95 -14.92 -9.91
C ALA A 57 -4.45 -14.63 -10.10
N LEU A 58 -4.98 -13.61 -9.40
CA LEU A 58 -6.34 -13.11 -9.55
C LEU A 58 -6.48 -12.07 -10.68
N GLU A 59 -5.45 -11.88 -11.50
CA GLU A 59 -5.41 -10.87 -12.57
C GLU A 59 -5.65 -9.43 -12.08
N GLN A 60 -5.29 -9.17 -10.82
CA GLN A 60 -5.39 -7.86 -10.18
C GLN A 60 -4.02 -7.19 -10.13
N GLU A 61 -3.95 -5.94 -10.54
CA GLU A 61 -2.69 -5.21 -10.61
C GLU A 61 -2.46 -4.38 -9.34
N LEU A 62 -1.43 -4.74 -8.57
CA LEU A 62 -0.91 -3.90 -7.50
C LEU A 62 -0.07 -2.75 -8.07
N ARG A 63 -0.43 -1.53 -7.68
CA ARG A 63 0.25 -0.30 -8.12
C ARG A 63 0.60 0.52 -6.87
N GLY A 64 1.80 1.09 -6.83
CA GLY A 64 2.18 2.02 -5.76
C GLY A 64 1.18 3.18 -5.63
N GLY A 65 1.24 3.93 -4.53
CA GLY A 65 0.31 5.04 -4.31
C GLY A 65 0.94 6.15 -3.48
N THR A 66 1.24 5.86 -2.22
CA THR A 66 1.79 6.86 -1.29
C THR A 66 3.30 6.74 -1.16
N PRO A 67 4.00 7.82 -0.75
CA PRO A 67 5.31 7.71 -0.12
C PRO A 67 5.26 6.83 1.13
N TYR A 68 6.41 6.35 1.56
CA TYR A 68 6.51 5.48 2.74
C TYR A 68 6.61 6.34 4.00
N ALA A 69 5.73 6.08 4.96
CA ALA A 69 5.78 6.64 6.29
C ALA A 69 6.62 5.73 7.19
N HIS A 70 7.70 6.27 7.77
CA HIS A 70 8.56 5.53 8.69
C HIS A 70 7.87 5.39 10.05
N LEU A 71 7.85 4.16 10.57
CA LEU A 71 7.39 3.80 11.91
C LEU A 71 8.57 3.12 12.63
N PRO A 72 9.31 3.84 13.48
CA PRO A 72 10.53 3.33 14.12
C PRO A 72 10.31 1.98 14.82
N GLY A 73 11.16 0.99 14.49
CA GLY A 73 11.07 -0.36 15.05
C GLY A 73 9.91 -1.22 14.51
N ARG A 74 9.08 -0.68 13.60
CA ARG A 74 7.97 -1.40 12.94
C ARG A 74 8.15 -1.53 11.43
N GLY A 75 8.87 -0.61 10.81
CA GLY A 75 9.11 -0.58 9.37
C GLY A 75 8.56 0.65 8.68
N PHE A 76 8.11 0.48 7.45
CA PHE A 76 7.48 1.52 6.67
C PHE A 76 6.03 1.16 6.37
N LEU A 77 5.12 2.08 6.64
CA LEU A 77 3.72 1.99 6.21
C LEU A 77 3.53 2.75 4.90
N ALA A 78 2.81 2.17 3.97
CA ALA A 78 2.42 2.83 2.72
C ALA A 78 1.06 2.33 2.26
N ALA A 79 0.47 3.04 1.29
CA ALA A 79 -0.74 2.61 0.61
C ALA A 79 -0.54 2.48 -0.90
N ALA A 80 -1.34 1.59 -1.48
CA ALA A 80 -1.28 1.17 -2.88
C ALA A 80 -2.68 1.03 -3.45
N HIS A 81 -2.76 1.02 -4.77
CA HIS A 81 -4.00 0.73 -5.48
C HIS A 81 -4.02 -0.72 -5.95
N VAL A 82 -5.19 -1.31 -5.88
CA VAL A 82 -5.51 -2.55 -6.57
C VAL A 82 -6.43 -2.21 -7.71
N LYS A 83 -5.97 -2.41 -8.95
CA LYS A 83 -6.82 -2.33 -10.13
C LYS A 83 -7.40 -3.71 -10.41
N ASP A 84 -8.72 -3.81 -10.44
CA ASP A 84 -9.45 -4.99 -10.87
C ASP A 84 -10.10 -4.75 -12.23
N ALA A 85 -9.54 -5.36 -13.28
CA ALA A 85 -9.99 -5.19 -14.65
C ALA A 85 -11.14 -6.13 -15.05
N SER A 86 -11.58 -7.02 -14.15
CA SER A 86 -12.73 -7.91 -14.41
C SER A 86 -14.08 -7.18 -14.44
N HIS A 87 -14.10 -5.91 -14.01
CA HIS A 87 -15.26 -5.04 -13.97
C HIS A 87 -15.22 -3.99 -15.09
N SER A 88 -16.41 -3.51 -15.49
CA SER A 88 -16.57 -2.42 -16.45
C SER A 88 -17.46 -1.31 -15.86
N PRO A 89 -16.90 -0.15 -15.47
CA PRO A 89 -15.48 0.22 -15.52
C PRO A 89 -14.61 -0.57 -14.52
N PRO A 90 -13.28 -0.63 -14.70
CA PRO A 90 -12.39 -1.27 -13.74
C PRO A 90 -12.53 -0.67 -12.34
N LEU A 91 -12.55 -1.52 -11.32
CA LEU A 91 -12.59 -1.07 -9.92
C LEU A 91 -11.17 -0.75 -9.43
N TYR A 92 -11.08 0.27 -8.57
CA TYR A 92 -9.84 0.63 -7.89
C TYR A 92 -10.10 0.71 -6.41
N ALA A 93 -9.45 -0.18 -5.66
CA ALA A 93 -9.48 -0.19 -4.20
C ALA A 93 -8.12 0.23 -3.64
N SER A 94 -8.11 0.66 -2.39
CA SER A 94 -6.89 0.97 -1.66
C SER A 94 -6.48 -0.21 -0.79
N ILE A 95 -5.19 -0.43 -0.64
CA ILE A 95 -4.64 -1.31 0.40
C ILE A 95 -3.54 -0.57 1.14
N PHE A 96 -3.33 -0.93 2.40
CA PHE A 96 -2.18 -0.51 3.19
C PHE A 96 -1.25 -1.68 3.36
N TYR A 97 0.05 -1.42 3.41
CA TYR A 97 1.05 -2.46 3.56
C TYR A 97 2.22 -2.01 4.40
N LEU A 98 2.79 -2.96 5.13
CA LEU A 98 4.00 -2.75 5.91
C LEU A 98 5.19 -3.40 5.21
N VAL A 99 6.30 -2.69 5.23
CA VAL A 99 7.58 -3.08 4.65
C VAL A 99 8.64 -3.11 5.74
N ASP A 100 9.54 -4.10 5.69
CA ASP A 100 10.68 -4.18 6.61
C ASP A 100 11.43 -2.83 6.68
N GLU A 101 11.82 -2.41 7.89
CA GLU A 101 12.63 -1.20 8.09
C GLU A 101 14.00 -1.29 7.41
N GLN A 102 14.56 -2.50 7.39
CA GLN A 102 15.88 -2.76 6.86
C GLN A 102 15.79 -3.44 5.48
N PRO A 103 16.82 -3.26 4.64
CA PRO A 103 16.99 -4.05 3.43
C PRO A 103 16.79 -5.55 3.67
N PRO A 104 16.11 -6.26 2.76
CA PRO A 104 15.78 -5.85 1.41
C PRO A 104 14.40 -5.17 1.29
N PHE A 105 13.85 -4.63 2.39
CA PHE A 105 12.56 -3.95 2.44
C PHE A 105 11.43 -4.87 1.95
N ARG A 106 11.25 -6.04 2.57
CA ARG A 106 10.19 -6.97 2.13
C ARG A 106 8.83 -6.45 2.54
N VAL A 107 7.83 -6.55 1.67
CA VAL A 107 6.43 -6.43 2.09
C VAL A 107 6.11 -7.58 3.05
N ARG A 108 5.67 -7.26 4.27
CA ARG A 108 5.37 -8.21 5.36
C ARG A 108 3.90 -8.42 5.57
N HIS A 109 3.12 -7.36 5.39
CA HIS A 109 1.72 -7.28 5.74
C HIS A 109 0.97 -6.47 4.69
N LEU A 110 -0.27 -6.85 4.42
CA LEU A 110 -1.18 -6.18 3.49
C LEU A 110 -2.55 -6.15 4.16
N SER A 111 -3.23 -5.00 4.13
CA SER A 111 -4.63 -4.96 4.52
C SER A 111 -5.50 -5.70 3.49
N PRO A 112 -6.77 -6.01 3.84
CA PRO A 112 -7.80 -6.26 2.84
C PRO A 112 -7.90 -5.09 1.86
N LYS A 113 -8.66 -5.25 0.78
CA LYS A 113 -9.07 -4.13 -0.08
C LYS A 113 -10.01 -3.23 0.70
N LEU A 114 -9.73 -1.93 0.67
CA LEU A 114 -10.38 -0.93 1.50
C LEU A 114 -10.82 0.25 0.66
N CYS A 115 -11.88 0.88 1.14
CA CYS A 115 -12.47 2.05 0.55
C CYS A 115 -12.77 3.05 1.66
N ILE A 116 -12.34 4.28 1.42
CA ILE A 116 -12.39 5.33 2.41
C ILE A 116 -13.73 6.02 2.23
N SER A 117 -14.64 5.85 3.20
CA SER A 117 -15.99 6.39 3.15
C SER A 117 -15.99 7.88 3.49
N GLU A 118 -16.55 8.71 2.59
CA GLU A 118 -16.75 10.15 2.82
C GLU A 118 -17.69 10.42 4.01
N GLN A 119 -18.72 9.59 4.21
CA GLN A 119 -19.81 9.87 5.15
C GLN A 119 -19.42 9.66 6.61
N LEU A 120 -18.41 8.83 6.85
CA LEU A 120 -18.10 8.33 8.18
C LEU A 120 -16.62 8.48 8.57
N ASN A 121 -15.74 8.95 7.67
CA ASN A 121 -14.28 8.83 7.85
C ASN A 121 -13.86 7.40 8.25
N GLU A 122 -14.61 6.42 7.74
CA GLU A 122 -14.43 5.02 8.06
C GLU A 122 -13.81 4.29 6.88
N ILE A 123 -13.11 3.22 7.22
CA ILE A 123 -12.60 2.27 6.25
C ILE A 123 -13.65 1.18 6.10
N SER A 124 -14.25 1.08 4.91
CA SER A 124 -15.13 -0.01 4.53
C SER A 124 -14.36 -1.03 3.71
N ILE A 125 -14.55 -2.32 4.01
CA ILE A 125 -14.25 -3.39 3.07
C ILE A 125 -15.44 -3.45 2.13
N SER A 126 -15.26 -3.06 0.86
CA SER A 126 -16.35 -3.10 -0.12
C SER A 126 -15.87 -3.68 -1.44
N ALA A 127 -16.71 -4.52 -2.03
CA ALA A 127 -16.50 -5.10 -3.35
C ALA A 127 -16.86 -4.14 -4.49
N THR A 128 -17.49 -2.99 -4.20
CA THR A 128 -18.06 -2.08 -5.20
C THR A 128 -17.61 -0.65 -5.00
N CYS A 129 -16.32 -0.46 -4.76
CA CYS A 129 -15.80 0.87 -4.48
C CYS A 129 -15.76 1.74 -5.71
N ALA A 130 -16.19 2.99 -5.53
CA ALA A 130 -15.90 4.04 -6.48
C ALA A 130 -14.39 4.11 -6.72
N LEU A 131 -13.98 4.55 -7.91
CA LEU A 131 -12.60 4.73 -8.32
C LEU A 131 -11.86 5.60 -7.28
N GLN A 132 -11.08 4.99 -6.38
CA GLN A 132 -10.31 5.72 -5.36
C GLN A 132 -8.81 5.57 -5.57
N TYR A 133 -8.10 6.70 -5.52
CA TYR A 133 -6.66 6.78 -5.70
C TYR A 133 -5.98 7.43 -4.48
N VAL A 134 -5.52 6.62 -3.53
CA VAL A 134 -4.56 7.03 -2.47
C VAL A 134 -3.25 7.62 -3.02
N THR A 135 -2.88 8.81 -2.58
CA THR A 135 -1.74 9.58 -3.12
C THR A 135 -0.76 10.02 -2.03
N GLY A 136 -1.24 10.26 -0.82
CA GLY A 136 -0.43 10.73 0.30
C GLY A 136 -0.76 9.97 1.56
N LEU A 137 0.28 9.75 2.37
CA LEU A 137 0.19 9.18 3.71
C LEU A 137 1.15 9.94 4.60
N VAL A 138 0.64 10.43 5.72
CA VAL A 138 1.44 10.97 6.84
C VAL A 138 0.94 10.31 8.11
N VAL A 139 1.86 9.92 8.99
CA VAL A 139 1.55 9.31 10.28
C VAL A 139 2.07 10.19 11.40
N ASP A 140 1.30 10.27 12.47
CA ASP A 140 1.68 10.82 13.77
C ASP A 140 1.41 9.76 14.83
N GLU A 141 2.47 9.07 15.26
CA GLU A 141 2.38 8.03 16.28
C GLU A 141 1.99 8.57 17.64
N ALA A 142 2.36 9.82 17.97
CA ALA A 142 2.06 10.40 19.27
C ALA A 142 0.56 10.65 19.45
N SER A 143 -0.12 11.03 18.37
CA SER A 143 -1.57 11.27 18.36
C SER A 143 -2.40 10.09 17.82
N ASN A 144 -1.76 8.94 17.54
CA ASN A 144 -2.39 7.77 16.93
C ASN A 144 -3.17 8.10 15.64
N LEU A 145 -2.56 8.90 14.74
CA LEU A 145 -3.23 9.44 13.57
C LEU A 145 -2.50 9.08 12.27
N ALA A 146 -3.26 8.64 11.27
CA ALA A 146 -2.83 8.54 9.88
C ALA A 146 -3.69 9.48 9.03
N LEU A 147 -3.05 10.44 8.35
CA LEU A 147 -3.68 11.28 7.35
C LEU A 147 -3.46 10.68 5.98
N VAL A 148 -4.54 10.38 5.27
CA VAL A 148 -4.51 9.75 3.95
C VAL A 148 -5.19 10.66 2.94
N SER A 149 -4.45 11.12 1.92
CA SER A 149 -5.06 11.85 0.80
C SER A 149 -5.42 10.89 -0.32
N TYR A 150 -6.60 11.05 -0.90
CA TYR A 150 -7.03 10.22 -2.01
C TYR A 150 -7.91 11.00 -3.00
N GLY A 151 -7.80 10.65 -4.27
CA GLY A 151 -8.70 11.11 -5.31
C GLY A 151 -9.90 10.19 -5.45
N GLU A 152 -11.06 10.74 -5.81
CA GLU A 152 -12.26 9.99 -6.12
C GLU A 152 -12.74 10.31 -7.54
N MET A 153 -12.99 9.26 -8.33
CA MET A 153 -13.56 9.36 -9.69
C MET A 153 -12.79 10.32 -10.60
N ASP A 154 -11.49 10.50 -10.35
CA ASP A 154 -10.60 11.48 -11.01
C ASP A 154 -11.15 12.92 -11.04
N CYS A 155 -12.06 13.29 -10.13
CA CYS A 155 -12.72 14.60 -10.12
C CYS A 155 -12.72 15.31 -8.77
N LYS A 156 -12.52 14.58 -7.67
CA LYS A 156 -12.42 15.15 -6.32
C LYS A 156 -11.16 14.69 -5.62
N MET A 157 -10.71 15.50 -4.67
CA MET A 157 -9.63 15.17 -3.74
C MET A 157 -10.14 15.25 -2.31
N HIS A 158 -9.75 14.25 -1.51
CA HIS A 158 -10.16 14.08 -0.13
C HIS A 158 -8.94 13.86 0.76
N VAL A 159 -9.13 14.10 2.05
CA VAL A 159 -8.20 13.70 3.11
C VAL A 159 -9.03 13.03 4.19
N ALA A 160 -8.62 11.82 4.60
CA ALA A 160 -9.20 11.12 5.74
C ALA A 160 -8.20 11.11 6.90
N ALA A 161 -8.74 11.29 8.10
CA ALA A 161 -8.05 11.15 9.38
C ALA A 161 -8.45 9.81 10.00
N LEU A 162 -7.52 8.86 10.02
CA LEU A 162 -7.76 7.48 10.43
C LEU A 162 -6.95 7.15 11.69
N PRO A 163 -7.48 6.38 12.65
CA PRO A 163 -6.69 5.89 13.78
C PRO A 163 -5.57 4.96 13.30
N LEU A 164 -4.32 5.30 13.64
CA LEU A 164 -3.14 4.58 13.14
C LEU A 164 -3.12 3.12 13.63
N ASP A 165 -3.43 2.88 14.90
CA ASP A 165 -3.52 1.55 15.50
C ASP A 165 -4.50 0.62 14.76
N LYS A 166 -5.70 1.11 14.42
CA LYS A 166 -6.69 0.37 13.65
C LYS A 166 -6.19 0.07 12.24
N LEU A 167 -5.53 1.03 11.61
CA LEU A 167 -4.94 0.84 10.29
C LEU A 167 -3.83 -0.22 10.31
N LEU A 168 -2.96 -0.19 11.32
CA LEU A 168 -1.92 -1.19 11.52
C LEU A 168 -2.51 -2.58 11.80
N ALA A 169 -3.53 -2.66 12.66
CA ALA A 169 -4.24 -3.91 12.93
C ALA A 169 -4.84 -4.51 11.64
N LEU A 170 -5.44 -3.68 10.77
CA LEU A 170 -5.95 -4.13 9.47
C LEU A 170 -4.86 -4.75 8.60
N THR A 171 -3.65 -4.18 8.55
CA THR A 171 -2.55 -4.78 7.78
C THR A 171 -2.14 -6.14 8.33
N GLN A 172 -2.27 -6.34 9.63
CA GLN A 172 -1.85 -7.59 10.29
C GLN A 172 -2.86 -8.73 10.15
N THR A 173 -4.09 -8.44 9.72
CA THR A 173 -5.11 -9.48 9.45
C THR A 173 -4.66 -10.48 8.38
N HIS A 174 -3.82 -10.06 7.45
CA HIS A 174 -3.14 -10.95 6.49
C HIS A 174 -1.64 -10.90 6.79
N SER A 175 -1.22 -11.68 7.79
CA SER A 175 0.18 -11.83 8.15
C SER A 175 0.78 -13.06 7.47
N LEU A 176 2.04 -12.92 7.03
CA LEU A 176 2.88 -14.07 6.70
C LEU A 176 3.26 -14.78 8.00
N HIS A 177 2.35 -15.59 8.55
CA HIS A 177 2.73 -16.68 9.44
C HIS A 177 3.00 -17.92 8.60
N ASP A 178 3.99 -18.71 9.03
CA ASP A 178 4.35 -20.00 8.44
C ASP A 178 3.07 -20.82 8.15
N GLU A 179 3.05 -21.43 6.98
CA GLU A 179 1.89 -22.04 6.30
C GLU A 179 0.70 -22.46 7.18
N SER A 180 -0.43 -21.77 7.02
CA SER A 180 -1.79 -22.34 6.89
C SER A 180 -2.86 -21.31 7.19
N LEU A 181 -4.01 -21.48 6.53
CA LEU A 181 -5.30 -20.81 6.74
C LEU A 181 -5.52 -19.51 5.95
N ALA A 182 -6.03 -19.74 4.73
CA ALA A 182 -6.94 -18.83 4.07
C ALA A 182 -8.29 -18.83 4.82
N SER A 183 -8.74 -17.66 5.28
CA SER A 183 -10.16 -17.33 5.39
C SER A 183 -10.33 -15.81 5.41
N SER A 184 -10.76 -15.24 4.29
CA SER A 184 -11.28 -13.87 4.24
C SER A 184 -12.76 -13.91 4.66
N GLU A 185 -13.04 -13.68 5.94
CA GLU A 185 -14.39 -13.37 6.39
C GLU A 185 -14.48 -11.89 6.75
N CYS A 186 -15.52 -11.24 6.23
CA CYS A 186 -15.84 -9.84 6.44
C CYS A 186 -16.10 -9.57 7.93
N VAL A 187 -15.44 -8.56 8.50
CA VAL A 187 -15.76 -8.08 9.84
C VAL A 187 -16.57 -6.78 9.70
N ASP A 188 -17.84 -6.83 10.10
CA ASP A 188 -18.70 -5.66 10.22
C ASP A 188 -18.24 -4.79 11.41
N TRP A 189 -18.00 -3.51 11.15
CA TRP A 189 -17.63 -2.53 12.16
C TRP A 189 -18.90 -1.93 12.77
N ALA A 190 -19.39 -2.53 13.86
CA ALA A 190 -20.37 -1.87 14.72
C ALA A 190 -19.63 -0.99 15.74
N PHE A 191 -19.96 0.29 15.78
CA PHE A 191 -19.56 1.20 16.87
C PHE A 191 -20.29 0.78 18.14
N ASN A 192 -19.56 0.33 19.14
CA ASN A 192 -20.08 0.40 20.50
C ASN A 192 -20.03 1.87 20.92
N SER A 193 -21.24 2.39 21.11
CA SER A 193 -21.65 3.69 21.63
C SER A 193 -20.81 4.22 22.79
#